data_AF-A0A8J6PT84-F1
#
_entry.id   AF-A0A8J6PT84-F1
#
_cell.length_a   1.000
_cell.length_b   1.000
_cell.length_c   1.000
_cell.angle_alpha   90.00
_cell.angle_beta   90.00
_cell.angle_gamma   90.00
#
_symmetry.space_group_name_H-M   'P 1'
#
loop_
_entity.id
_entity.type
_entity.pdbx_description
1 polymer ?
#
loop_
_entity_poly.entity_id
_entity_poly.type
_entity_poly.pdbx_seq_one_letter_code
_entity_poly.pdbx_strand_id
1 'polypeptide(L)' 'MRRALELISDNPQIGHVVEDAEQREFSIPKTPFPLIYRIAGEQIEILRVWDGRANPGRLTAPDEGLD' A
#
# COMPACT_ATOMS: atom_id res chain seq x y z
N MET A 1 -6.30 -10.69 5.00
CA MET A 1 -5.72 -9.56 5.76
C MET A 1 -4.58 -10.00 6.66
N ARG A 2 -4.78 -10.85 7.69
CA ARG A 2 -3.71 -11.30 8.62
C ARG A 2 -2.39 -11.68 7.95
N ARG A 3 -2.44 -12.55 6.93
CA ARG A 3 -1.23 -12.99 6.20
C ARG A 3 -0.48 -11.87 5.51
N ALA A 4 -1.18 -10.83 5.03
CA ALA A 4 -0.56 -9.68 4.41
C ALA A 4 0.21 -8.84 5.45
N LEU A 5 -0.35 -8.69 6.66
CA LEU A 5 0.32 -7.99 7.76
C LEU A 5 1.57 -8.73 8.22
N GLU A 6 1.53 -10.08 8.31
CA GLU A 6 2.72 -10.90 8.59
C GLU A 6 3.81 -10.68 7.53
N LEU A 7 3.46 -10.71 6.24
CA LEU A 7 4.41 -10.51 5.15
C LEU A 7 5.05 -9.12 5.19
N ILE A 8 4.25 -8.08 5.44
CA ILE A 8 4.73 -6.70 5.56
C ILE A 8 5.62 -6.56 6.81
N SER A 9 5.25 -7.17 7.94
CA SER A 9 6.06 -7.16 9.17
C SER A 9 7.42 -7.83 8.97
N ASP A 10 7.44 -8.99 8.32
CA ASP A 10 8.67 -9.76 8.08
C ASP A 10 9.53 -9.12 6.97
N ASN A 11 8.91 -8.41 6.03
CA ASN A 11 9.56 -7.80 4.89
C ASN A 11 9.05 -6.37 4.66
N PRO A 12 9.46 -5.38 5.49
CA PRO A 12 8.90 -4.03 5.44
C PRO A 12 9.02 -3.33 4.08
N GLN A 13 9.98 -3.74 3.24
CA GLN A 13 10.21 -3.16 1.92
C GLN A 13 9.46 -3.86 0.76
N ILE A 14 8.62 -4.85 1.04
CA ILE A 14 7.94 -5.67 0.01
C ILE A 14 6.94 -4.89 -0.86
N GLY A 15 6.41 -3.76 -0.37
CA GLY A 15 5.52 -2.89 -1.11
C GLY A 15 6.23 -1.94 -2.09
N HIS A 16 5.53 -1.62 -3.18
CA HIS A 16 5.94 -0.66 -4.20
C HIS A 16 5.87 0.78 -3.67
N VAL A 17 6.88 1.59 -3.95
CA VAL A 17 6.88 3.01 -3.56
C VAL A 17 5.91 3.78 -4.47
N VAL A 18 5.00 4.57 -3.89
CA VAL A 18 3.89 5.21 -4.64
C VAL A 18 3.88 6.74 -4.60
N GLU A 19 4.33 7.40 -3.52
CA GLU A 19 4.40 8.88 -3.38
C GLU A 19 5.61 9.27 -2.49
N ASP A 20 6.32 10.35 -2.81
CA ASP A 20 7.41 11.00 -2.02
C ASP A 20 8.43 10.08 -1.31
N ALA A 21 8.62 8.86 -1.80
CA ALA A 21 9.43 7.79 -1.20
C ALA A 21 9.01 7.32 0.22
N GLU A 22 8.01 7.94 0.84
CA GLU A 22 7.60 7.64 2.21
C GLU A 22 6.47 6.61 2.31
N GLN A 23 5.64 6.49 1.27
CA GLN A 23 4.53 5.54 1.22
C GLN A 23 4.81 4.34 0.32
N ARG A 24 4.27 3.19 0.75
CA ARG A 24 4.38 1.92 0.07
C ARG A 24 3.01 1.28 -0.12
N GLU A 25 2.81 0.70 -1.29
CA GLU A 25 1.64 -0.08 -1.64
C GLU A 25 1.98 -1.58 -1.67
N PHE A 26 1.19 -2.38 -0.96
CA PHE A 26 1.25 -3.83 -1.04
C PHE A 26 -0.08 -4.40 -1.52
N SER A 27 -0.08 -4.97 -2.72
CA SER A 27 -1.24 -5.68 -3.25
C SER A 27 -1.45 -7.01 -2.53
N ILE A 28 -2.62 -7.19 -1.91
CA ILE A 28 -2.97 -8.46 -1.27
C ILE A 28 -3.38 -9.46 -2.36
N PRO A 29 -2.73 -10.63 -2.46
CA PRO A 29 -3.09 -11.62 -3.47
C PRO A 29 -4.56 -12.03 -3.38
N LYS A 30 -5.21 -12.13 -4.55
CA LYS A 30 -6.63 -12.54 -4.71
C LYS A 30 -7.64 -11.57 -4.08
N THR A 31 -7.25 -10.34 -3.76
CA THR A 31 -8.19 -9.31 -3.34
C THR A 31 -7.97 -8.03 -4.15
N PRO A 32 -9.01 -7.20 -4.31
CA PRO A 32 -8.86 -5.87 -4.89
C PRO A 32 -8.44 -4.83 -3.84
N PHE A 33 -7.93 -5.24 -2.67
CA PHE A 33 -7.73 -4.35 -1.54
C PHE A 33 -6.25 -4.16 -1.23
N PRO A 34 -5.52 -3.30 -1.95
CA PRO A 34 -4.13 -3.01 -1.63
C PRO A 34 -4.02 -2.26 -0.30
N LEU A 35 -2.93 -2.53 0.42
CA LEU A 35 -2.57 -1.85 1.66
C LEU A 35 -1.59 -0.74 1.34
N ILE A 36 -1.87 0.45 1.84
CA ILE A 36 -0.92 1.55 1.82
C ILE A 36 -0.37 1.72 3.23
N TYR A 37 0.95 1.71 3.33
CA TYR A 37 1.67 1.73 4.58
C TYR A 37 2.97 2.54 4.46
N ARG A 38 3.60 2.85 5.59
CA ARG A 38 4.95 3.41 5.63
C ARG A 38 5.80 2.73 6.69
N ILE A 39 7.11 2.87 6.54
CA ILE A 39 8.09 2.41 7.53
C ILE A 39 8.49 3.63 8.37
N ALA A 40 8.12 3.63 9.65
CA ALA A 40 8.40 4.72 10.60
C ALA A 40 9.38 4.20 11.67
N GLY A 41 10.68 4.26 11.36
CA GLY A 41 11.72 3.68 12.22
C GLY A 41 11.54 2.17 12.37
N GLU A 42 11.24 1.71 13.58
CA GLU A 42 11.03 0.29 13.91
C GLU A 42 9.57 -0.18 13.74
N GLN A 43 8.67 0.71 13.32
CA GLN A 43 7.25 0.43 13.20
C GLN A 43 6.78 0.48 11.75
N ILE A 44 5.73 -0.27 11.49
CA ILE A 44 4.99 -0.22 10.23
C ILE A 44 3.63 0.39 10.54
N GLU A 45 3.33 1.49 9.86
CA GLU A 45 2.05 2.18 9.99
C GLU A 45 1.18 1.86 8.78
N ILE A 46 0.02 1.25 9.01
CA ILE A 46 -0.98 1.03 7.96
C ILE A 46 -1.82 2.31 7.86
N LEU A 47 -1.67 3.04 6.75
CA LEU A 47 -2.30 4.34 6.54
C LEU A 47 -3.72 4.19 6.00
N ARG A 48 -3.92 3.29 5.02
CA ARG A 48 -5.20 3.10 4.34
C ARG A 48 -5.29 1.72 3.68
N VAL A 49 -6.52 1.22 3.59
CA VAL A 49 -6.88 0.08 2.73
C VAL A 49 -7.69 0.68 1.59
N TRP A 50 -7.26 0.49 0.35
CA TRP A 50 -8.00 0.97 -0.81
C TRP A 50 -8.93 -0.10 -1.36
N ASP A 51 -9.99 0.32 -2.05
CA ASP A 51 -10.79 -0.56 -2.92
C ASP A 51 -10.40 -0.31 -4.38
N GLY A 52 -9.57 -1.19 -4.94
CA GLY A 52 -9.13 -1.15 -6.32
C GLY A 52 -10.24 -1.37 -7.35
N ARG A 53 -11.46 -1.75 -6.93
CA ARG A 53 -12.63 -1.79 -7.82
C ARG A 53 -13.28 -0.42 -8.01
N ALA A 54 -13.21 0.43 -6.99
CA ALA A 54 -13.83 1.75 -7.03
C ALA A 54 -13.06 2.74 -7.92
N ASN A 55 -11.76 2.51 -8.14
CA ASN A 55 -10.93 3.36 -8.99
C ASN A 55 -9.83 2.57 -9.74
N PRO A 56 -10.13 1.93 -10.88
CA PRO A 56 -9.20 1.05 -11.59
C PRO A 56 -7.96 1.77 -12.16
N GLY A 57 -8.02 3.08 -12.38
CA GLY A 57 -6.91 3.85 -12.96
C GLY A 57 -5.77 4.17 -11.98
N ARG A 58 -6.03 4.10 -10.67
CA ARG A 58 -5.08 4.50 -9.62
C ARG A 58 -4.06 3.43 -9.25
N LEU A 59 -4.29 2.19 -9.67
CA LEU A 59 -3.31 1.11 -9.58
C LEU A 59 -2.16 1.29 -10.59
N THR A 60 -2.31 2.23 -11.53
CA THR A 60 -1.38 2.46 -12.66
C THR A 60 -0.88 3.90 -12.78
N ALA A 61 -1.42 4.84 -12.01
CA ALA A 61 -0.99 6.23 -12.03
C ALA A 61 -0.77 6.72 -10.60
N PRO A 62 0.36 7.39 -10.30
CA PRO A 62 0.49 8.15 -9.06
C PRO A 62 -0.66 9.15 -9.00
N ASP A 63 -1.25 9.33 -7.81
CA ASP A 63 -2.26 10.35 -7.54
C ASP A 63 -1.68 11.74 -7.90
N GLU A 64 -1.84 12.19 -9.14
CA GLU A 64 -1.78 13.62 -9.46
C GLU A 64 -3.02 14.25 -8.81
N GLY A 65 -2.78 14.96 -7.71
CA GLY A 65 -3.82 15.67 -6.96
C GLY A 65 -4.70 16.49 -7.89
N LEU A 66 -6.01 16.28 -7.78
CA LEU A 66 -7.00 17.18 -8.35
C LEU A 66 -7.14 18.38 -7.42
N ASP A 67 -6.71 19.55 -7.90
CA ASP A 67 -7.06 20.90 -7.43
C ASP A 67 -8.58 21.06 -7.22
#